data_AF-A0A7C3I4A1-F1
#
_entry.id   AF-A0A7C3I4A1-F1
#
_cell.length_a   1.000
_cell.length_b   1.000
_cell.length_c   1.000
_cell.angle_alpha   90.00
_cell.angle_beta   90.00
_cell.angle_gamma   90.00
#
_symmetry.space_group_name_H-M   'P 1'
#
loop_
_entity.id
_entity.type
_entity.pdbx_description
1 polymer ?
#
loop_
_entity_poly.entity_id
_entity_poly.type
_entity_poly.pdbx_seq_one_letter_code
_entity_poly.pdbx_strand_id
1 'polypeptide(L)'
;MGRTYLADVAGGVFGSLVFFIAVPRISPFHVMLVFLFLFILSQLMFSKRNILLYIVTVFLAMAWPYAEIIQQKGLLPGQQVVEVCEGADGNYLITRNGEQTNLYSGSAFIYSSDNNLHSEEMVHVAMLQHRNPQQVLVVNAYAPAVSEELRKYQGVRVTYIENDRRKTEVMNRYFDGEVQDERILFTDVISFAGVSETKYDVVIVQAGGTASLHDNRYFTRFFFRNISRLLNDEGYLLMNWNGASEYFGGSFGDILSTIRNNAASEFDSVRMIPLSTVYLLASHKGQIETRIGGLSEAKGLESDYINPYFIDDNLLETRVAGLEKKLGPVNISEAGNQPQVFMSGLKQWLQQYRPLYFFIPLFLLLLFVLISAFRNILVGMIMHGTGFITASLTSLLLLIFVYVSGTQQSGMALYFCFAMAGIGAGTLLNMRIGRGNKNILLPQFFMILILLCIMFFNNQILSISVMSARWVVLLLVFLAGGCSGFIFFALSLLATGKSSKKAALLFSEDVWGGFSGGLLSSLVLIPYLGFAGTAMALLLISVAVTGLSLRYRYY
;
A
#
# COMPACT_ATOMS: atom_id res chain seq x y z
N MET A 1 -23.47 -22.82 19.21
CA MET A 1 -22.39 -22.67 18.20
C MET A 1 -22.55 -21.38 17.41
N GLY A 2 -23.63 -21.19 16.63
CA GLY A 2 -23.86 -19.95 15.88
C GLY A 2 -23.81 -18.67 16.73
N ARG A 3 -24.46 -18.64 17.90
CA ARG A 3 -24.40 -17.46 18.81
C ARG A 3 -22.99 -17.12 19.32
N THR A 4 -22.15 -18.14 19.56
CA THR A 4 -20.78 -17.94 20.04
C THR A 4 -19.90 -17.37 18.93
N TYR A 5 -20.03 -17.92 17.72
CA TYR A 5 -19.33 -17.42 16.53
C TYR A 5 -19.78 -15.99 16.18
N LEU A 6 -21.07 -15.69 16.32
CA LEU A 6 -21.59 -14.32 16.13
C LEU A 6 -21.07 -13.33 17.16
N ALA A 7 -20.86 -13.75 18.41
CA ALA A 7 -20.27 -12.88 19.44
C ALA A 7 -18.80 -12.56 19.13
N ASP A 8 -18.03 -13.55 18.65
CA ASP A 8 -16.66 -13.37 18.19
C ASP A 8 -16.58 -12.38 17.02
N VAL A 9 -17.41 -12.59 16.00
CA VAL A 9 -17.52 -11.69 14.85
C VAL A 9 -17.95 -10.28 15.26
N ALA A 10 -18.90 -10.13 16.18
CA ALA A 10 -19.33 -8.83 16.68
C ALA A 10 -18.18 -8.09 17.40
N GLY A 11 -17.34 -8.82 18.15
CA GLY A 11 -16.12 -8.29 18.74
C GLY A 11 -15.13 -7.80 17.67
N GLY A 12 -14.94 -8.57 16.60
CA GLY A 12 -14.11 -8.17 15.45
C GLY A 12 -14.61 -6.89 14.77
N VAL A 13 -15.90 -6.81 14.45
CA VAL A 13 -16.53 -5.61 13.87
C VAL A 13 -16.35 -4.39 14.77
N PHE A 14 -16.64 -4.54 16.07
CA PHE A 14 -16.49 -3.45 17.04
C PHE A 14 -15.03 -3.00 17.15
N GLY A 15 -14.09 -3.95 17.27
CA GLY A 15 -12.66 -3.66 17.34
C GLY A 15 -12.15 -2.91 16.12
N SER A 16 -12.54 -3.35 14.92
CA SER A 16 -12.19 -2.68 13.67
C SER A 16 -12.76 -1.26 13.56
N LEU A 17 -14.00 -1.03 14.01
CA LEU A 17 -14.60 0.32 14.02
C LEU A 17 -13.91 1.26 15.01
N VAL A 18 -13.60 0.78 16.21
CA VAL A 18 -12.86 1.55 17.21
C VAL A 18 -11.47 1.91 16.66
N PHE A 19 -10.76 0.95 16.06
CA PHE A 19 -9.45 1.19 15.46
C PHE A 19 -9.54 2.20 14.30
N PHE A 20 -10.55 2.09 13.43
CA PHE A 20 -10.77 3.05 12.34
C PHE A 20 -10.91 4.50 12.82
N ILE A 21 -11.64 4.71 13.91
CA ILE A 21 -11.89 6.05 14.47
C ILE A 21 -10.68 6.56 15.27
N ALA A 22 -9.97 5.67 15.96
CA ALA A 22 -8.90 6.03 16.88
C ALA A 22 -7.55 6.29 16.19
N VAL A 23 -7.15 5.50 15.20
CA VAL A 23 -5.81 5.55 14.58
C VAL A 23 -5.41 6.93 14.04
N PRO A 24 -6.29 7.71 13.37
CA PRO A 24 -5.90 9.04 12.90
C PRO A 24 -5.60 10.06 14.03
N ARG A 25 -5.90 9.70 15.29
CA ARG A 25 -5.81 10.61 16.45
C ARG A 25 -4.88 10.08 17.53
N ILE A 26 -4.70 8.77 17.59
CA ILE A 26 -4.08 8.04 18.68
C ILE A 26 -3.20 6.96 18.05
N SER A 27 -1.96 6.85 18.52
CA SER A 27 -1.03 5.83 18.04
C SER A 27 -1.62 4.41 18.15
N PRO A 28 -1.42 3.53 17.14
CA PRO A 28 -1.87 2.14 17.17
C PRO A 28 -1.49 1.41 18.46
N PHE A 29 -0.36 1.76 19.07
CA PHE A 29 0.06 1.21 20.36
C PHE A 29 -0.91 1.55 21.48
N HIS A 30 -1.31 2.81 21.63
CA HIS A 30 -2.29 3.21 22.64
C HIS A 30 -3.64 2.52 22.40
N VAL A 31 -4.04 2.33 21.14
CA VAL A 31 -5.25 1.57 20.81
C VAL A 31 -5.12 0.10 21.25
N MET A 32 -3.95 -0.51 21.03
CA MET A 32 -3.65 -1.86 21.53
C MET A 32 -3.71 -1.92 23.07
N LEU A 33 -3.19 -0.91 23.78
CA LEU A 33 -3.28 -0.83 25.24
C LEU A 33 -4.73 -0.80 25.73
N VAL A 34 -5.59 -0.04 25.04
CA VAL A 34 -7.02 0.00 25.35
C VAL A 34 -7.66 -1.37 25.13
N PHE A 35 -7.38 -2.06 24.02
CA PHE A 35 -7.91 -3.40 23.79
C PHE A 35 -7.39 -4.42 24.80
N LEU A 36 -6.12 -4.33 25.18
CA LEU A 36 -5.53 -5.18 26.20
C LEU A 36 -6.17 -4.93 27.57
N PHE A 37 -6.41 -3.67 27.92
CA PHE A 37 -7.13 -3.28 29.12
C PHE A 37 -8.57 -3.81 29.13
N LEU A 38 -9.31 -3.66 28.03
CA LEU A 38 -10.67 -4.20 27.89
C LEU A 38 -10.68 -5.74 27.98
N PHE A 39 -9.70 -6.40 27.37
CA PHE A 39 -9.52 -7.85 27.48
C PHE A 39 -9.28 -8.26 28.93
N ILE A 40 -8.36 -7.60 29.64
CA ILE A 40 -8.10 -7.85 31.06
C ILE A 40 -9.34 -7.61 31.92
N LEU A 41 -10.05 -6.49 31.71
CA LEU A 41 -11.27 -6.15 32.43
C LEU A 41 -12.34 -7.24 32.24
N SER A 42 -12.50 -7.74 31.02
CA SER A 42 -13.42 -8.84 30.74
C SER A 42 -13.03 -10.10 31.52
N GLN A 43 -11.74 -10.44 31.58
CA GLN A 43 -11.27 -11.62 32.32
C GLN A 43 -11.44 -11.47 33.84
N LEU A 44 -11.21 -10.28 34.39
CA LEU A 44 -11.43 -9.97 35.80
C LEU A 44 -12.89 -10.14 36.24
N MET A 45 -13.84 -9.86 35.33
CA MET A 45 -15.26 -10.10 35.57
C MET A 45 -15.60 -11.60 35.65
N PHE A 46 -14.83 -12.47 34.99
CA PHE A 46 -15.09 -13.92 34.93
C PHE A 46 -14.19 -14.77 35.85
N SER A 47 -13.00 -14.29 36.26
CA SER A 47 -12.08 -15.02 37.13
C SER A 47 -11.10 -14.10 37.88
N LYS A 48 -11.03 -14.26 39.21
CA LYS A 48 -10.07 -13.55 40.08
C LYS A 48 -8.71 -14.24 40.21
N ARG A 49 -8.53 -15.42 39.60
CA ARG A 49 -7.40 -16.33 39.91
C ARG A 49 -6.06 -15.91 39.29
N ASN A 50 -6.04 -14.93 38.37
CA ASN A 50 -4.87 -14.57 37.55
C ASN A 50 -4.42 -13.10 37.71
N ILE A 51 -4.67 -12.46 38.86
CA ILE A 51 -4.34 -11.03 39.10
C ILE A 51 -2.88 -10.67 38.79
N LEU A 52 -1.92 -11.54 39.12
CA LEU A 52 -0.51 -11.33 38.81
C LEU A 52 -0.23 -11.27 37.29
N LEU A 53 -0.87 -12.13 36.51
CA LEU A 53 -0.75 -12.15 35.06
C LEU A 53 -1.31 -10.85 34.45
N TYR A 54 -2.35 -10.28 35.06
CA TYR A 54 -2.93 -9.00 34.64
C TYR A 54 -2.00 -7.82 34.96
N ILE A 55 -1.40 -7.79 36.16
CA ILE A 55 -0.44 -6.75 36.54
C ILE A 55 0.78 -6.78 35.61
N VAL A 56 1.31 -7.98 35.31
CA VAL A 56 2.43 -8.14 34.38
C VAL A 56 2.04 -7.69 32.97
N THR A 57 0.84 -8.05 32.50
CA THR A 57 0.35 -7.65 31.18
C THR A 57 0.18 -6.12 31.09
N VAL A 58 -0.41 -5.46 32.10
CA VAL A 58 -0.53 -3.99 32.15
C VAL A 58 0.83 -3.31 32.24
N PHE A 59 1.76 -3.86 33.04
CA PHE A 59 3.11 -3.33 33.16
C PHE A 59 3.88 -3.42 31.84
N LEU A 60 3.82 -4.57 31.14
CA LEU A 60 4.39 -4.72 29.81
C LEU A 60 3.75 -3.75 28.81
N ALA A 61 2.44 -3.53 28.92
CA ALA A 61 1.71 -2.54 28.13
C ALA A 61 2.23 -1.11 28.38
N MET A 62 2.40 -0.71 29.64
CA MET A 62 2.89 0.62 30.04
C MET A 62 4.38 0.82 29.74
N ALA A 63 5.17 -0.24 29.75
CA ALA A 63 6.59 -0.20 29.41
C ALA A 63 6.85 -0.17 27.90
N TRP A 64 5.87 -0.55 27.07
CA TRP A 64 6.05 -0.68 25.63
C TRP A 64 6.34 0.64 24.87
N PRO A 65 5.71 1.79 25.19
CA PRO A 65 6.07 3.07 24.58
C PRO A 65 7.55 3.44 24.79
N TYR A 66 8.13 3.05 25.94
CA TYR A 66 9.56 3.21 26.19
C TYR A 66 10.40 2.27 25.32
N ALA A 67 9.93 1.04 25.08
CA ALA A 67 10.58 0.10 24.17
C ALA A 67 10.58 0.61 22.72
N GLU A 68 9.52 1.29 22.28
CA GLU A 68 9.45 1.90 20.94
C GLU A 68 10.48 3.02 20.77
N ILE A 69 10.59 3.93 21.74
CA ILE A 69 11.61 4.98 21.72
C ILE A 69 13.02 4.37 21.73
N ILE A 70 13.25 3.30 22.50
CA ILE A 70 14.51 2.57 22.52
C ILE A 70 14.80 1.91 21.16
N GLN A 71 13.79 1.29 20.53
CA GLN A 71 13.90 0.66 19.22
C GLN A 71 14.22 1.69 18.13
N GLN A 72 13.53 2.83 18.13
CA GLN A 72 13.76 3.92 17.17
C GLN A 72 15.14 4.55 17.34
N LYS A 73 15.62 4.72 18.58
CA LYS A 73 17.01 5.12 18.87
C LYS A 73 18.04 4.10 18.36
N GLY A 74 17.71 2.82 18.41
CA GLY A 74 18.55 1.75 17.85
C GLY A 74 18.57 1.70 16.32
N LEU A 75 17.46 2.10 15.67
CA LEU A 75 17.32 2.15 14.21
C LEU A 75 18.10 3.32 13.59
N LEU A 76 18.19 4.45 14.30
CA LEU A 76 18.89 5.66 13.83
C LEU A 76 20.00 6.06 14.80
N PRO A 77 21.14 5.33 14.81
CA PRO A 77 22.24 5.65 15.71
C PRO A 77 22.79 7.05 15.43
N GLY A 78 22.99 7.84 16.50
CA GLY A 78 23.49 9.22 16.42
C GLY A 78 22.41 10.28 16.17
N GLN A 79 21.16 9.88 15.94
CA GLN A 79 20.04 10.81 15.78
C GLN A 79 19.27 10.97 17.10
N GLN A 80 19.06 12.21 17.55
CA GLN A 80 18.21 12.49 18.69
C GLN A 80 16.75 12.54 18.24
N VAL A 81 15.93 11.60 18.70
CA VAL A 81 14.48 11.64 18.45
C VAL A 81 13.85 12.84 19.19
N VAL A 82 13.16 13.70 18.44
CA VAL A 82 12.51 14.93 18.92
C VAL A 82 11.02 14.70 19.14
N GLU A 83 10.31 14.23 18.11
CA GLU A 83 8.87 13.94 18.16
C GLU A 83 8.58 12.70 17.30
N VAL A 84 7.62 11.89 17.77
CA VAL A 84 6.99 10.83 16.98
C VAL A 84 5.52 11.18 16.89
N CYS A 85 4.98 11.22 15.68
CA CYS A 85 3.59 11.57 15.47
C CYS A 85 2.94 10.72 14.39
N GLU A 86 1.62 10.56 14.48
CA GLU A 86 0.87 9.61 13.67
C GLU A 86 0.08 10.36 12.60
N GLY A 87 0.22 9.91 11.36
CA GLY A 87 -0.48 10.40 10.19
C GLY A 87 -1.41 9.36 9.58
N ALA A 88 -2.21 9.79 8.60
CA ALA A 88 -3.02 8.91 7.78
C ALA A 88 -2.18 7.93 6.92
N ASP A 89 -1.00 8.36 6.47
CA ASP A 89 -0.11 7.58 5.59
C ASP A 89 0.95 6.77 6.35
N GLY A 90 1.21 7.11 7.61
CA GLY A 90 2.19 6.42 8.44
C GLY A 90 2.60 7.23 9.66
N ASN A 91 3.55 6.69 10.42
CA ASN A 91 4.16 7.40 11.54
C ASN A 91 5.30 8.29 11.05
N TYR A 92 5.29 9.55 11.46
CA TYR A 92 6.34 10.52 11.21
C TYR A 92 7.29 10.59 12.40
N LEU A 93 8.58 10.46 12.11
CA LEU A 93 9.65 10.53 13.09
C LEU A 93 10.51 11.75 12.78
N ILE A 94 10.59 12.67 13.75
CA ILE A 94 11.42 13.87 13.67
C ILE A 94 12.66 13.64 14.51
N THR A 95 13.83 13.79 13.90
CA THR A 95 15.11 13.66 14.59
C THR A 95 15.98 14.89 14.39
N ARG A 96 16.95 15.06 15.28
CA ARG A 96 17.98 16.09 15.20
C ARG A 96 19.36 15.46 15.25
N ASN A 97 20.26 15.94 14.40
CA ASN A 97 21.67 15.60 14.39
C ASN A 97 22.50 16.88 14.30
N GLY A 98 22.96 17.39 15.45
CA GLY A 98 23.51 18.75 15.52
C GLY A 98 22.43 19.79 15.25
N GLU A 99 22.66 20.69 14.29
CA GLU A 99 21.69 21.70 13.85
C GLU A 99 20.69 21.14 12.81
N GLN A 100 21.02 20.04 12.16
CA GLN A 100 20.19 19.43 11.11
C GLN A 100 18.96 18.78 11.73
N THR A 101 17.78 19.17 11.25
CA THR A 101 16.50 18.51 11.57
C THR A 101 16.11 17.60 10.42
N ASN A 102 15.69 16.37 10.72
CA ASN A 102 15.34 15.34 9.74
C ASN A 102 13.92 14.82 9.99
N LEU A 103 13.20 14.55 8.90
CA LEU A 103 11.88 13.94 8.90
C LEU A 103 11.94 12.57 8.21
N TYR A 104 11.38 11.57 8.88
CA TYR A 104 11.21 10.22 8.37
C TYR A 104 9.74 9.81 8.40
N SER A 105 9.33 8.93 7.49
CA SER A 105 8.10 8.13 7.62
C SER A 105 8.49 6.68 7.86
N GLY A 106 8.14 6.15 9.03
CA GLY A 106 8.72 4.92 9.55
C GLY A 106 10.24 5.01 9.61
N SER A 107 10.94 4.21 8.80
CA SER A 107 12.40 4.26 8.63
C SER A 107 12.86 4.94 7.34
N ALA A 108 11.95 5.41 6.49
CA ALA A 108 12.26 6.03 5.21
C ALA A 108 12.47 7.54 5.41
N PHE A 109 13.60 8.05 4.92
CA PHE A 109 13.89 9.48 4.93
C PHE A 109 12.93 10.24 4.00
N ILE A 110 12.40 11.37 4.47
CA ILE A 110 11.54 12.27 3.69
C ILE A 110 12.29 13.56 3.39
N TYR A 111 12.77 14.26 4.42
CA TYR A 111 13.27 15.62 4.28
C TYR A 111 14.28 15.98 5.38
N SER A 112 15.14 16.96 5.09
CA SER A 112 16.14 17.50 6.00
C SER A 112 16.24 19.01 5.81
N SER A 113 16.50 19.74 6.89
CA SER A 113 16.74 21.20 6.85
C SER A 113 17.88 21.61 5.91
N ASP A 114 18.91 20.77 5.77
CA ASP A 114 20.08 21.08 4.93
C ASP A 114 19.93 20.60 3.47
N ASN A 115 18.76 20.12 3.04
CA ASN A 115 18.59 19.49 1.73
C ASN A 115 18.15 20.47 0.63
N ASN A 116 18.94 21.51 0.42
CA ASN A 116 18.70 22.50 -0.64
C ASN A 116 18.85 21.87 -2.04
N LEU A 117 19.84 20.99 -2.22
CA LEU A 117 20.09 20.29 -3.49
C LEU A 117 18.83 19.58 -4.03
N HIS A 118 18.14 18.79 -3.20
CA HIS A 118 16.95 18.07 -3.66
C HIS A 118 15.79 19.02 -4.01
N SER A 119 15.63 20.09 -3.23
CA SER A 119 14.55 21.07 -3.44
C SER A 119 14.78 21.84 -4.76
N GLU A 120 16.01 22.27 -5.00
CA GLU A 120 16.40 22.93 -6.25
C GLU A 120 16.26 22.01 -7.47
N GLU A 121 16.77 20.77 -7.39
CA GLU A 121 16.62 19.80 -8.49
C GLU A 121 15.15 19.51 -8.80
N MET A 122 14.32 19.30 -7.77
CA MET A 122 12.91 18.97 -7.95
C MET A 122 12.09 20.12 -8.56
N VAL A 123 12.45 21.38 -8.27
CA VAL A 123 11.77 22.54 -8.86
C VAL A 123 12.36 22.91 -10.21
N HIS A 124 13.66 23.20 -10.26
CA HIS A 124 14.27 23.86 -11.41
C HIS A 124 14.41 22.94 -12.61
N VAL A 125 14.66 21.64 -12.43
CA VAL A 125 14.78 20.71 -13.57
C VAL A 125 13.51 20.70 -14.42
N ALA A 126 12.33 20.88 -13.80
CA ALA A 126 11.05 20.98 -14.49
C ALA A 126 10.75 22.41 -14.97
N MET A 127 10.89 23.39 -14.06
CA MET A 127 10.49 24.78 -14.31
C MET A 127 11.37 25.49 -15.36
N LEU A 128 12.63 25.07 -15.51
CA LEU A 128 13.52 25.59 -16.55
C LEU A 128 13.11 25.14 -17.97
N GLN A 129 12.43 24.00 -18.12
CA GLN A 129 11.99 23.48 -19.43
C GLN A 129 10.89 24.35 -20.05
N HIS A 130 9.97 24.86 -19.22
CA HIS A 130 8.85 25.67 -19.69
C HIS A 130 9.27 27.14 -19.82
N ARG A 131 8.95 27.81 -20.94
CA ARG A 131 9.39 29.20 -21.18
C ARG A 131 8.83 30.20 -20.17
N ASN A 132 7.54 30.10 -19.85
CA ASN A 132 6.84 31.00 -18.94
C ASN A 132 5.76 30.24 -18.14
N PRO A 133 6.14 29.41 -17.15
CA PRO A 133 5.17 28.62 -16.39
C PRO A 133 4.28 29.53 -15.55
N GLN A 134 2.98 29.26 -15.50
CA GLN A 134 2.01 30.03 -14.71
C GLN A 134 1.22 29.16 -13.74
N GLN A 135 0.85 27.95 -14.14
CA GLN A 135 0.11 27.00 -13.32
C GLN A 135 0.98 25.79 -12.99
N VAL A 136 1.29 25.59 -11.71
CA VAL A 136 2.14 24.49 -11.26
C VAL A 136 1.39 23.60 -10.28
N LEU A 137 1.41 22.29 -10.54
CA LEU A 137 0.88 21.27 -9.63
C LEU A 137 2.04 20.55 -8.96
N VAL A 138 2.06 20.54 -7.63
CA VAL A 138 3.08 19.83 -6.85
C VAL A 138 2.40 18.69 -6.08
N VAL A 139 2.87 17.47 -6.23
CA VAL A 139 2.24 16.27 -5.68
C VAL A 139 3.19 15.55 -4.73
N ASN A 140 2.74 15.35 -3.49
CA ASN A 140 3.49 14.68 -2.41
C ASN A 140 4.84 15.33 -2.02
N ALA A 141 5.11 16.53 -2.55
CA ALA A 141 6.40 17.21 -2.45
C ALA A 141 6.34 18.51 -1.66
N TYR A 142 5.33 18.68 -0.80
CA TYR A 142 5.24 19.87 0.05
C TYR A 142 6.43 19.92 1.02
N ALA A 143 7.25 20.96 0.88
CA ALA A 143 8.27 21.36 1.82
C ALA A 143 8.50 22.89 1.72
N PRO A 144 8.83 23.57 2.83
CA PRO A 144 9.13 25.00 2.81
C PRO A 144 10.22 25.40 1.81
N ALA A 145 11.31 24.62 1.68
CA ALA A 145 12.34 24.90 0.67
C ALA A 145 11.83 24.75 -0.78
N VAL A 146 10.92 23.80 -1.05
CA VAL A 146 10.32 23.65 -2.39
C VAL A 146 9.44 24.86 -2.73
N SER A 147 8.68 25.35 -1.75
CA SER A 147 7.93 26.60 -1.86
C SER A 147 8.86 27.78 -2.14
N GLU A 148 9.97 27.88 -1.39
CA GLU A 148 10.97 28.93 -1.58
C GLU A 148 11.56 28.94 -2.99
N GLU A 149 11.94 27.78 -3.51
CA GLU A 149 12.46 27.64 -4.86
C GLU A 149 11.43 27.98 -5.96
N LEU A 150 10.15 27.65 -5.74
CA LEU A 150 9.08 28.01 -6.67
C LEU A 150 8.84 29.52 -6.74
N ARG A 151 9.05 30.26 -5.65
CA ARG A 151 8.90 31.73 -5.62
C ARG A 151 9.92 32.47 -6.46
N LYS A 152 11.05 31.84 -6.80
CA LYS A 152 12.02 32.40 -7.77
C LYS A 152 11.38 32.58 -9.16
N TYR A 153 10.24 31.94 -9.44
CA TYR A 153 9.44 32.11 -10.65
C TYR A 153 8.25 33.05 -10.40
N GLN A 154 8.37 34.30 -10.84
CA GLN A 154 7.35 35.33 -10.61
C GLN A 154 6.01 35.01 -11.31
N GLY A 155 4.91 35.21 -10.59
CA GLY A 155 3.55 35.08 -11.14
C GLY A 155 3.03 33.65 -11.28
N VAL A 156 3.79 32.66 -10.78
CA VAL A 156 3.36 31.26 -10.73
C VAL A 156 2.32 31.06 -9.64
N ARG A 157 1.24 30.34 -9.96
CA ARG A 157 0.26 29.83 -9.00
C ARG A 157 0.53 28.36 -8.73
N VAL A 158 0.72 28.03 -7.47
CA VAL A 158 1.05 26.67 -7.05
C VAL A 158 -0.15 26.01 -6.37
N THR A 159 -0.50 24.82 -6.85
CA THR A 159 -1.44 23.91 -6.17
C THR A 159 -0.67 22.71 -5.64
N TYR A 160 -0.72 22.48 -4.33
CA TYR A 160 -0.17 21.29 -3.71
C TYR A 160 -1.25 20.25 -3.51
N ILE A 161 -0.94 19.00 -3.85
CA ILE A 161 -1.74 17.82 -3.51
C ILE A 161 -0.96 17.03 -2.47
N GLU A 162 -1.56 16.91 -1.28
CA GLU A 162 -1.00 16.15 -0.17
C GLU A 162 -2.05 15.19 0.40
N ASN A 163 -1.67 13.95 0.69
CA ASN A 163 -2.61 13.00 1.30
C ASN A 163 -2.78 13.25 2.80
N ASP A 164 -1.67 13.55 3.47
CA ASP A 164 -1.59 13.57 4.92
C ASP A 164 -1.38 14.98 5.46
N ARG A 165 -2.44 15.53 6.04
CA ARG A 165 -2.39 16.84 6.71
C ARG A 165 -1.35 16.89 7.82
N ARG A 166 -1.11 15.77 8.50
CA ARG A 166 -0.12 15.71 9.58
C ARG A 166 1.29 15.96 9.06
N LYS A 167 1.61 15.49 7.84
CA LYS A 167 2.90 15.75 7.19
C LYS A 167 3.15 17.25 7.04
N THR A 168 2.17 17.97 6.48
CA THR A 168 2.24 19.42 6.28
C THR A 168 2.35 20.18 7.61
N GLU A 169 1.59 19.77 8.63
CA GLU A 169 1.66 20.37 9.98
C GLU A 169 3.04 20.19 10.63
N VAL A 170 3.62 19.01 10.51
CA VAL A 170 4.98 18.71 11.00
C VAL A 170 6.00 19.53 10.23
N MET A 171 5.86 19.58 8.90
CA MET A 171 6.79 20.30 8.04
C MET A 171 6.84 21.79 8.41
N ASN A 172 5.69 22.42 8.60
CA ASN A 172 5.59 23.84 8.98
C ASN A 172 6.05 24.14 10.41
N ARG A 173 6.07 23.13 11.29
CA ARG A 173 6.50 23.32 12.69
C ARG A 173 8.01 23.22 12.83
N TYR A 174 8.65 22.36 12.06
CA TYR A 174 10.04 21.94 12.26
C TYR A 174 11.02 22.43 11.21
N PHE A 175 10.52 22.90 10.07
CA PHE A 175 11.35 23.38 8.96
C PHE A 175 10.98 24.81 8.64
N ASP A 176 12.01 25.64 8.54
CA ASP A 176 11.85 27.06 8.25
C ASP A 176 11.54 27.29 6.77
N GLY A 177 10.74 28.32 6.50
CA GLY A 177 10.45 28.80 5.16
C GLY A 177 9.07 29.47 5.11
N GLU A 178 8.92 30.41 4.20
CA GLU A 178 7.70 31.20 4.05
C GLU A 178 6.78 30.59 3.00
N VAL A 179 5.56 30.26 3.41
CA VAL A 179 4.51 29.70 2.55
C VAL A 179 3.54 30.83 2.20
N GLN A 180 3.58 31.33 0.95
CA GLN A 180 2.64 32.36 0.48
C GLN A 180 1.98 31.97 -0.84
N ASP A 181 0.67 32.24 -0.93
CA ASP A 181 -0.15 32.13 -2.14
C ASP A 181 -0.27 30.70 -2.71
N GLU A 182 -0.29 29.70 -1.82
CA GLU A 182 -0.36 28.29 -2.16
C GLU A 182 -1.70 27.66 -1.77
N ARG A 183 -2.28 26.90 -2.70
CA ARG A 183 -3.48 26.11 -2.43
C ARG A 183 -3.07 24.67 -2.10
N ILE A 184 -3.13 24.29 -0.84
CA ILE A 184 -2.92 22.90 -0.40
C ILE A 184 -4.25 22.16 -0.38
N LEU A 185 -4.38 21.12 -1.19
CA LEU A 185 -5.52 20.22 -1.23
C LEU A 185 -5.16 18.90 -0.57
N PHE A 186 -5.89 18.56 0.49
CA PHE A 186 -5.73 17.29 1.18
C PHE A 186 -6.53 16.18 0.50
N THR A 187 -5.97 15.61 -0.58
CA THR A 187 -6.61 14.58 -1.39
C THR A 187 -5.57 13.70 -2.08
N ASP A 188 -6.01 12.52 -2.48
CA ASP A 188 -5.23 11.66 -3.36
C ASP A 188 -5.15 12.21 -4.79
N VAL A 189 -3.94 12.19 -5.36
CA VAL A 189 -3.67 12.71 -6.72
C VAL A 189 -4.39 11.92 -7.81
N ILE A 190 -4.56 10.60 -7.65
CA ILE A 190 -5.29 9.82 -8.66
C ILE A 190 -6.77 10.21 -8.64
N SER A 191 -7.33 10.39 -7.44
CA SER A 191 -8.69 10.89 -7.26
C SER A 191 -8.85 12.31 -7.82
N PHE A 192 -7.89 13.20 -7.56
CA PHE A 192 -7.86 14.57 -8.09
C PHE A 192 -7.78 14.59 -9.61
N ALA A 193 -6.86 13.81 -10.21
CA ALA A 193 -6.67 13.73 -11.65
C ALA A 193 -7.89 13.15 -12.38
N GLY A 194 -8.71 12.34 -11.70
CA GLY A 194 -9.94 11.79 -12.25
C GLY A 194 -11.12 12.76 -12.32
N VAL A 195 -11.08 13.89 -11.59
CA VAL A 195 -12.18 14.86 -11.51
C VAL A 195 -11.79 16.29 -11.88
N SER A 196 -10.50 16.62 -11.82
CA SER A 196 -10.02 17.97 -12.10
C SER A 196 -10.06 18.27 -13.60
N GLU A 197 -10.60 19.42 -13.94
CA GLU A 197 -10.57 19.99 -15.30
C GLU A 197 -9.46 21.04 -15.44
N THR A 198 -8.75 21.36 -14.34
CA THR A 198 -7.67 22.35 -14.36
C THR A 198 -6.44 21.80 -15.07
N LYS A 199 -5.86 22.63 -15.92
CA LYS A 199 -4.63 22.33 -16.65
C LYS A 199 -3.43 23.05 -16.05
N TYR A 200 -2.27 22.42 -16.13
CA TYR A 200 -1.02 22.88 -15.56
C TYR A 200 0.09 22.93 -16.61
N ASP A 201 0.97 23.91 -16.48
CA ASP A 201 2.16 24.08 -17.31
C ASP A 201 3.28 23.17 -16.83
N VAL A 202 3.37 22.97 -15.51
CA VAL A 202 4.33 22.05 -14.90
C VAL A 202 3.65 21.23 -13.83
N VAL A 203 3.88 19.91 -13.87
CA VAL A 203 3.45 18.98 -12.82
C VAL A 203 4.70 18.34 -12.22
N ILE A 204 4.91 18.54 -10.93
CA ILE A 204 6.03 17.98 -10.16
C ILE A 204 5.46 16.89 -9.25
N VAL A 205 5.95 15.67 -9.39
CA VAL A 205 5.51 14.51 -8.60
C VAL A 205 6.68 13.97 -7.82
N GLN A 206 6.63 14.08 -6.49
CA GLN A 206 7.53 13.34 -5.63
C GLN A 206 6.99 11.91 -5.46
N ALA A 207 7.47 10.98 -6.29
CA ALA A 207 7.11 9.58 -6.16
C ALA A 207 7.97 8.92 -5.07
N GLY A 208 7.33 8.06 -4.27
CA GLY A 208 8.00 7.29 -3.24
C GLY A 208 8.93 6.21 -3.80
N GLY A 209 9.32 5.27 -2.93
CA GLY A 209 10.13 4.12 -3.34
C GLY A 209 9.33 3.04 -4.09
N THR A 210 9.98 1.93 -4.40
CA THR A 210 9.33 0.74 -5.01
C THR A 210 8.95 -0.33 -3.98
N ALA A 211 9.13 -0.03 -2.70
CA ALA A 211 9.02 -1.01 -1.61
C ALA A 211 7.57 -1.32 -1.19
N SER A 212 6.59 -0.57 -1.69
CA SER A 212 5.18 -0.76 -1.34
C SER A 212 4.26 -0.79 -2.57
N LEU A 213 3.15 -1.53 -2.46
CA LEU A 213 2.08 -1.52 -3.46
C LEU A 213 1.35 -0.19 -3.51
N HIS A 214 1.38 0.56 -2.40
CA HIS A 214 0.89 1.93 -2.37
C HIS A 214 1.69 2.78 -3.37
N ASP A 215 3.02 2.82 -3.27
CA ASP A 215 3.83 3.70 -4.12
C ASP A 215 3.89 3.23 -5.57
N ASN A 216 3.73 1.92 -5.81
CA ASN A 216 3.66 1.36 -7.16
C ASN A 216 2.59 2.02 -8.05
N ARG A 217 1.53 2.60 -7.46
CA ARG A 217 0.47 3.30 -8.18
C ARG A 217 0.99 4.44 -9.07
N TYR A 218 2.03 5.14 -8.65
CA TYR A 218 2.65 6.27 -9.37
C TYR A 218 3.43 5.82 -10.62
N PHE A 219 3.77 4.54 -10.72
CA PHE A 219 4.63 4.02 -11.79
C PHE A 219 3.87 3.26 -12.87
N THR A 220 2.54 3.32 -12.87
CA THR A 220 1.68 2.59 -13.83
C THR A 220 1.29 3.47 -15.02
N ARG A 221 1.00 2.86 -16.17
CA ARG A 221 0.44 3.58 -17.32
C ARG A 221 -0.85 4.35 -16.96
N PHE A 222 -1.69 3.77 -16.11
CA PHE A 222 -2.91 4.41 -15.64
C PHE A 222 -2.62 5.75 -14.95
N PHE A 223 -1.57 5.83 -14.12
CA PHE A 223 -1.17 7.10 -13.50
C PHE A 223 -0.71 8.12 -14.53
N PHE A 224 0.22 7.74 -15.42
CA PHE A 224 0.70 8.65 -16.46
C PHE A 224 -0.42 9.16 -17.36
N ARG A 225 -1.39 8.33 -17.72
CA ARG A 225 -2.57 8.74 -18.51
C ARG A 225 -3.45 9.76 -17.78
N ASN A 226 -3.60 9.64 -16.47
CA ASN A 226 -4.40 10.60 -15.70
C ASN A 226 -3.64 11.91 -15.51
N ILE A 227 -2.33 11.86 -15.25
CA ILE A 227 -1.48 13.04 -15.14
C ILE A 227 -1.33 13.77 -16.48
N SER A 228 -1.21 13.04 -17.60
CA SER A 228 -1.08 13.63 -18.93
C SER A 228 -2.29 14.49 -19.31
N ARG A 229 -3.48 14.16 -18.77
CA ARG A 229 -4.71 14.96 -18.92
C ARG A 229 -4.71 16.23 -18.09
N LEU A 230 -3.90 16.33 -17.03
CA LEU A 230 -3.74 17.56 -16.26
C LEU A 230 -2.75 18.52 -16.90
N LEU A 231 -1.94 18.07 -17.87
CA LEU A 231 -0.97 18.93 -18.54
C LEU A 231 -1.58 19.72 -19.70
N ASN A 232 -1.06 20.94 -19.88
CA ASN A 232 -1.17 21.71 -21.11
C ASN A 232 -0.33 21.06 -22.23
N ASP A 233 -0.60 21.42 -23.49
CA ASP A 233 0.08 20.86 -24.67
C ASP A 233 1.61 21.08 -24.65
N GLU A 234 2.07 22.24 -24.16
CA GLU A 234 3.49 22.57 -23.96
C GLU A 234 3.95 22.31 -22.52
N GLY A 235 3.15 21.63 -21.71
CA GLY A 235 3.44 21.38 -20.31
C GLY A 235 4.45 20.26 -20.08
N TYR A 236 5.08 20.26 -18.90
CA TYR A 236 6.10 19.29 -18.51
C TYR A 236 5.71 18.56 -17.21
N LEU A 237 5.83 17.23 -17.23
CA LEU A 237 5.83 16.40 -16.04
C LEU A 237 7.27 16.18 -15.59
N LEU A 238 7.55 16.39 -14.31
CA LEU A 238 8.72 15.85 -13.63
C LEU A 238 8.27 14.87 -12.55
N MET A 239 8.87 13.69 -12.54
CA MET A 239 8.68 12.71 -11.48
C MET A 239 10.03 12.17 -11.03
N ASN A 240 10.33 12.24 -9.73
CA ASN A 240 11.54 11.61 -9.21
C ASN A 240 11.33 10.12 -8.96
N TRP A 241 12.41 9.36 -8.85
CA TRP A 241 12.40 8.00 -8.37
C TRP A 241 13.55 7.76 -7.39
N ASN A 242 13.24 7.41 -6.14
CA ASN A 242 14.21 7.23 -5.05
C ASN A 242 15.10 5.99 -5.20
N GLY A 243 15.91 5.94 -6.24
CA GLY A 243 16.98 4.96 -6.44
C GLY A 243 18.31 5.62 -6.75
N ALA A 244 19.40 4.85 -6.64
CA ALA A 244 20.75 5.34 -6.90
C ALA A 244 20.90 5.76 -8.36
N SER A 245 21.36 6.99 -8.59
CA SER A 245 21.57 7.55 -9.93
C SER A 245 22.89 7.09 -10.58
N GLU A 246 23.67 6.26 -9.87
CA GLU A 246 24.96 5.72 -10.31
C GLU A 246 24.87 4.23 -10.68
N TYR A 247 23.79 3.53 -10.29
CA TYR A 247 23.65 2.08 -10.50
C TYR A 247 22.44 1.74 -11.37
N PHE A 248 22.72 1.32 -12.61
CA PHE A 248 21.71 1.05 -13.63
C PHE A 248 21.64 -0.43 -14.06
N GLY A 249 22.21 -1.36 -13.28
CA GLY A 249 22.27 -2.78 -13.60
C GLY A 249 21.18 -3.62 -12.92
N GLY A 250 20.84 -4.78 -13.49
CA GLY A 250 19.93 -5.74 -12.88
C GLY A 250 18.50 -5.21 -12.71
N SER A 251 17.89 -5.45 -11.55
CA SER A 251 16.50 -5.06 -11.26
C SER A 251 16.28 -3.54 -11.28
N PHE A 252 17.31 -2.71 -11.11
CA PHE A 252 17.23 -1.25 -11.27
C PHE A 252 16.89 -0.86 -12.71
N GLY A 253 17.54 -1.51 -13.68
CA GLY A 253 17.25 -1.30 -15.10
C GLY A 253 15.82 -1.68 -15.44
N ASP A 254 15.31 -2.81 -14.92
CA ASP A 254 13.93 -3.24 -15.14
C ASP A 254 12.91 -2.23 -14.60
N ILE A 255 13.16 -1.65 -13.42
CA ILE A 255 12.30 -0.62 -12.81
C ILE A 255 12.28 0.63 -13.70
N LEU A 256 13.46 1.17 -14.02
CA LEU A 256 13.56 2.40 -14.82
C LEU A 256 12.99 2.20 -16.22
N SER A 257 13.24 1.06 -16.87
CA SER A 257 12.62 0.71 -18.15
C SER A 257 11.11 0.66 -18.07
N THR A 258 10.54 0.07 -17.01
CA THR A 258 9.08 -0.01 -16.84
C THR A 258 8.48 1.39 -16.65
N ILE A 259 9.07 2.21 -15.78
CA ILE A 259 8.64 3.58 -15.53
C ILE A 259 8.69 4.40 -16.82
N ARG A 260 9.82 4.36 -17.52
CA ARG A 260 10.04 5.07 -18.79
C ARG A 260 9.05 4.65 -19.86
N ASN A 261 8.82 3.34 -20.04
CA ASN A 261 7.93 2.83 -21.09
C ASN A 261 6.45 3.11 -20.78
N ASN A 262 6.05 3.10 -19.51
CA ASN A 262 4.71 3.51 -19.12
C ASN A 262 4.47 5.00 -19.41
N ALA A 263 5.45 5.87 -19.11
CA ALA A 263 5.37 7.29 -19.48
C ALA A 263 5.35 7.48 -21.00
N ALA A 264 6.25 6.82 -21.73
CA ALA A 264 6.35 6.93 -23.19
C ALA A 264 5.14 6.37 -23.95
N SER A 265 4.23 5.67 -23.27
CA SER A 265 2.95 5.24 -23.85
C SER A 265 1.86 6.33 -23.83
N GLU A 266 2.09 7.43 -23.09
CA GLU A 266 1.13 8.52 -22.87
C GLU A 266 1.70 9.92 -23.20
N PHE A 267 3.00 10.02 -23.51
CA PHE A 267 3.72 11.25 -23.83
C PHE A 267 4.63 11.04 -25.06
N ASP A 268 4.75 12.05 -25.93
CA ASP A 268 5.58 11.94 -27.15
C ASP A 268 7.08 12.09 -26.85
N SER A 269 7.43 12.86 -25.82
CA SER A 269 8.81 13.10 -25.39
C SER A 269 9.00 12.66 -23.94
N VAL A 270 9.93 11.74 -23.70
CA VAL A 270 10.29 11.25 -22.36
C VAL A 270 11.81 11.10 -22.24
N ARG A 271 12.38 11.64 -21.15
CA ARG A 271 13.81 11.55 -20.83
C ARG A 271 14.01 11.28 -19.34
N MET A 272 15.03 10.48 -19.02
CA MET A 272 15.49 10.31 -17.64
C MET A 272 16.79 11.09 -17.42
N ILE A 273 16.80 11.97 -16.42
CA ILE A 273 17.94 12.81 -16.04
C ILE A 273 18.51 12.30 -14.70
N PRO A 274 19.70 11.68 -14.69
CA PRO A 274 20.35 11.21 -13.48
C PRO A 274 21.17 12.33 -12.82
N LEU A 275 20.64 12.92 -11.74
CA LEU A 275 21.31 13.90 -10.87
C LEU A 275 21.59 13.28 -9.50
N SER A 276 21.22 13.91 -8.37
CA SER A 276 21.25 13.26 -7.05
C SER A 276 20.33 12.03 -6.99
N THR A 277 19.27 12.05 -7.80
CA THR A 277 18.37 10.93 -8.06
C THR A 277 18.01 10.88 -9.55
N VAL A 278 17.20 9.91 -9.96
CA VAL A 278 16.72 9.85 -11.35
C VAL A 278 15.40 10.61 -11.47
N TYR A 279 15.37 11.65 -12.28
CA TYR A 279 14.16 12.38 -12.63
C TYR A 279 13.68 11.96 -14.01
N LEU A 280 12.41 11.58 -14.12
CA LEU A 280 11.72 11.40 -15.38
C LEU A 280 11.08 12.73 -15.78
N LEU A 281 11.47 13.27 -16.93
CA LEU A 281 10.79 14.35 -17.61
C LEU A 281 9.92 13.79 -18.73
N ALA A 282 8.70 14.32 -18.87
CA ALA A 282 7.81 13.97 -19.96
C ALA A 282 7.00 15.19 -20.45
N SER A 283 6.71 15.24 -21.75
CA SER A 283 5.86 16.28 -22.36
C SER A 283 5.13 15.74 -23.58
N HIS A 284 3.99 16.37 -23.92
CA HIS A 284 3.26 16.12 -25.15
C HIS A 284 4.01 16.70 -26.34
N LYS A 285 4.19 18.01 -26.40
CA LYS A 285 4.85 18.68 -27.56
C LYS A 285 6.20 19.31 -27.20
N GLY A 286 6.51 19.44 -25.92
CA GLY A 286 7.74 20.06 -25.44
C GLY A 286 8.96 19.21 -25.75
N GLN A 287 9.99 19.85 -26.30
CA GLN A 287 11.33 19.26 -26.35
C GLN A 287 11.93 19.29 -24.94
N ILE A 288 12.58 18.20 -24.54
CA ILE A 288 13.24 18.11 -23.24
C ILE A 288 14.72 18.39 -23.46
N GLU A 289 15.19 19.49 -22.87
CA GLU A 289 16.58 19.92 -22.93
C GLU A 289 17.34 19.33 -21.72
N THR A 290 18.46 18.66 -21.98
CA THR A 290 19.25 17.99 -20.94
C THR A 290 20.34 18.88 -20.35
N ARG A 291 20.63 20.01 -21.00
CA ARG A 291 21.62 21.01 -20.55
C ARG A 291 21.05 21.93 -19.49
N ILE A 292 20.79 21.39 -18.31
CA ILE A 292 20.12 22.09 -17.21
C ILE A 292 20.95 23.29 -16.72
N GLY A 293 22.29 23.18 -16.70
CA GLY A 293 23.17 24.29 -16.33
C GLY A 293 23.00 25.48 -17.29
N GLY A 294 23.04 25.22 -18.59
CA GLY A 294 22.80 26.23 -19.62
C GLY A 294 21.40 26.84 -19.58
N LEU A 295 20.36 26.06 -19.27
CA LEU A 295 19.00 26.58 -19.09
C LEU A 295 18.91 27.55 -17.90
N SER A 296 19.60 27.22 -16.80
CA SER A 296 19.64 28.06 -15.59
C SER A 296 20.30 29.40 -15.89
N GLU A 297 21.46 29.38 -16.55
CA GLU A 297 22.19 30.59 -16.97
C GLU A 297 21.35 31.46 -17.92
N ALA A 298 20.69 30.85 -18.91
CA ALA A 298 19.86 31.57 -19.87
C ALA A 298 18.66 32.29 -19.24
N LYS A 299 18.14 31.77 -18.12
CA LYS A 299 17.06 32.39 -17.34
C LYS A 299 17.54 33.30 -16.22
N GLY A 300 18.86 33.39 -15.99
CA GLY A 300 19.43 34.16 -14.89
C GLY A 300 18.95 33.67 -13.52
N LEU A 301 18.76 32.35 -13.37
CA LEU A 301 18.29 31.75 -12.12
C LEU A 301 19.42 31.73 -11.08
N GLU A 302 19.15 32.30 -9.90
CA GLU A 302 20.06 32.24 -8.75
C GLU A 302 19.78 30.97 -7.92
N SER A 303 20.72 30.04 -7.91
CA SER A 303 20.63 28.77 -7.17
C SER A 303 22.02 28.22 -6.84
N ASP A 304 22.13 27.45 -5.76
CA ASP A 304 23.40 26.95 -5.24
C ASP A 304 23.91 25.74 -6.04
N TYR A 305 23.00 24.89 -6.52
CA TYR A 305 23.31 23.62 -7.16
C TYR A 305 22.83 23.52 -8.61
N ILE A 306 21.77 24.23 -9.00
CA ILE A 306 21.27 24.25 -10.38
C ILE A 306 21.91 25.38 -11.18
N ASN A 307 23.21 25.28 -11.42
CA ASN A 307 23.96 26.27 -12.18
C ASN A 307 25.11 25.60 -13.00
N PRO A 308 25.69 26.31 -13.99
CA PRO A 308 26.79 25.76 -14.80
C PRO A 308 28.07 25.45 -14.03
N TYR A 309 28.25 25.97 -12.81
CA TYR A 309 29.44 25.72 -11.99
C TYR A 309 29.35 24.39 -11.23
N PHE A 310 28.14 23.97 -10.88
CA PHE A 310 27.88 22.70 -10.19
C PHE A 310 27.51 21.57 -11.16
N ILE A 311 26.73 21.86 -12.20
CA ILE A 311 26.32 20.89 -13.22
C ILE A 311 27.19 21.02 -14.46
N ASP A 312 28.02 20.00 -14.71
CA ASP A 312 28.66 19.80 -16.02
C ASP A 312 27.67 19.18 -17.00
N ASP A 313 27.11 20.02 -17.88
CA ASP A 313 26.14 19.61 -18.89
C ASP A 313 26.67 18.54 -19.85
N ASN A 314 27.98 18.54 -20.18
CA ASN A 314 28.55 17.55 -21.09
C ASN A 314 28.64 16.17 -20.41
N LEU A 315 29.01 16.17 -19.12
CA LEU A 315 28.99 14.96 -18.31
C LEU A 315 27.55 14.46 -18.14
N LEU A 316 26.59 15.35 -17.87
CA LEU A 316 25.19 15.01 -17.70
C LEU A 316 24.60 14.37 -18.98
N GLU A 317 24.82 14.97 -20.15
CA GLU A 317 24.42 14.39 -21.44
C GLU A 317 25.00 12.99 -21.65
N THR A 318 26.28 12.79 -21.29
CA THR A 318 26.94 11.48 -21.37
C THR A 318 26.26 10.46 -20.44
N ARG A 319 25.91 10.87 -19.21
CA ARG A 319 25.17 10.01 -18.26
C ARG A 319 23.77 9.68 -18.77
N VAL A 320 23.04 10.66 -19.32
CA VAL A 320 21.71 10.45 -19.92
C VAL A 320 21.81 9.44 -21.08
N ALA A 321 22.75 9.63 -22.00
CA ALA A 321 22.94 8.71 -23.12
C ALA A 321 23.36 7.30 -22.66
N GLY A 322 24.18 7.21 -21.62
CA GLY A 322 24.58 5.94 -21.00
C GLY A 322 23.42 5.22 -20.31
N LEU A 323 22.53 5.97 -19.67
CA LEU A 323 21.30 5.45 -19.06
C LEU A 323 20.34 4.93 -20.12
N GLU A 324 20.00 5.74 -21.14
CA GLU A 324 19.08 5.36 -22.22
C GLU A 324 19.52 4.09 -22.95
N LYS A 325 20.84 3.89 -23.16
CA LYS A 325 21.38 2.64 -23.76
C LYS A 325 21.13 1.38 -22.93
N LYS A 326 20.97 1.52 -21.61
CA LYS A 326 20.72 0.41 -20.68
C LYS A 326 19.23 0.14 -20.49
N LEU A 327 18.36 1.08 -20.89
CA LEU A 327 16.92 0.89 -20.82
C LEU A 327 16.46 -0.04 -21.94
N GLY A 328 15.93 -1.20 -21.57
CA GLY A 328 15.38 -2.18 -22.50
C GLY A 328 13.88 -1.98 -22.80
N PRO A 329 13.37 -2.62 -23.87
CA PRO A 329 11.94 -2.78 -24.08
C PRO A 329 11.37 -3.70 -22.98
N VAL A 330 10.57 -3.14 -22.09
CA VAL A 330 9.88 -3.87 -21.03
C VAL A 330 8.38 -3.74 -21.25
N ASN A 331 7.63 -4.78 -20.85
CA ASN A 331 6.18 -4.80 -20.95
C ASN A 331 5.56 -3.61 -20.23
N ILE A 332 4.59 -2.95 -20.87
CA ILE A 332 3.80 -1.87 -20.25
C ILE A 332 3.04 -2.45 -19.05
N SER A 333 3.20 -1.81 -17.88
CA SER A 333 2.52 -2.22 -16.65
C SER A 333 1.22 -1.43 -16.50
N GLU A 334 0.11 -2.13 -16.68
CA GLU A 334 -1.24 -1.66 -16.31
C GLU A 334 -1.49 -1.87 -14.82
N ALA A 335 -2.32 -0.99 -14.23
CA ALA A 335 -2.64 -0.96 -12.79
C ALA A 335 -3.09 -2.31 -12.20
N GLY A 336 -3.78 -3.16 -12.97
CA GLY A 336 -4.46 -4.36 -12.46
C GLY A 336 -3.82 -5.70 -12.75
N ASN A 337 -2.87 -5.80 -13.66
CA ASN A 337 -2.36 -7.11 -14.07
C ASN A 337 -1.14 -7.56 -13.27
N GLN A 338 -0.11 -6.73 -13.18
CA GLN A 338 1.13 -7.04 -12.46
C GLN A 338 1.80 -5.73 -12.01
N PRO A 339 1.98 -5.49 -10.70
CA PRO A 339 2.72 -4.34 -10.19
C PRO A 339 4.23 -4.60 -10.39
N GLN A 340 4.69 -4.50 -11.64
CA GLN A 340 6.03 -4.93 -12.05
C GLN A 340 7.13 -4.16 -11.33
N VAL A 341 6.92 -2.86 -11.11
CA VAL A 341 7.88 -2.02 -10.37
C VAL A 341 8.01 -2.47 -8.91
N PHE A 342 6.90 -2.78 -8.24
CA PHE A 342 6.90 -3.39 -6.90
C PHE A 342 7.55 -4.78 -6.91
N MET A 343 7.33 -5.61 -7.92
CA MET A 343 7.96 -6.93 -7.98
C MET A 343 9.47 -6.85 -8.17
N SER A 344 9.93 -5.95 -9.04
CA SER A 344 11.36 -5.69 -9.21
C SER A 344 11.97 -5.09 -7.94
N GLY A 345 11.25 -4.22 -7.24
CA GLY A 345 11.62 -3.70 -5.93
C GLY A 345 11.71 -4.77 -4.84
N LEU A 346 10.73 -5.69 -4.79
CA LEU A 346 10.74 -6.82 -3.85
C LEU A 346 11.90 -7.76 -4.14
N LYS A 347 12.15 -8.07 -5.42
CA LYS A 347 13.29 -8.88 -5.85
C LYS A 347 14.62 -8.23 -5.43
N GLN A 348 14.75 -6.92 -5.61
CA GLN A 348 15.90 -6.15 -5.15
C GLN A 348 16.07 -6.25 -3.63
N TRP A 349 15.00 -6.03 -2.87
CA TRP A 349 15.04 -6.12 -1.41
C TRP A 349 15.47 -7.53 -0.97
N LEU A 350 14.88 -8.58 -1.55
CA LEU A 350 15.24 -9.97 -1.25
C LEU A 350 16.70 -10.32 -1.63
N GLN A 351 17.28 -9.69 -2.66
CA GLN A 351 18.68 -9.90 -3.04
C GLN A 351 19.68 -9.34 -2.01
N GLN A 352 19.27 -8.36 -1.19
CA GLN A 352 20.10 -7.84 -0.10
C GLN A 352 20.26 -8.85 1.05
N TYR A 353 19.34 -9.82 1.17
CA TYR A 353 19.35 -10.83 2.21
C TYR A 353 19.73 -12.20 1.62
N ARG A 354 20.44 -13.06 2.37
CA ARG A 354 20.72 -14.45 1.93
C ARG A 354 19.44 -15.29 1.99
N PRO A 355 18.68 -15.44 0.88
CA PRO A 355 17.26 -15.75 0.95
C PRO A 355 16.97 -17.19 1.43
N LEU A 356 17.88 -18.12 1.17
CA LEU A 356 17.70 -19.55 1.46
C LEU A 356 17.36 -19.85 2.92
N TYR A 357 17.97 -19.14 3.89
CA TYR A 357 17.77 -19.42 5.32
C TYR A 357 16.41 -18.97 5.85
N PHE A 358 15.75 -18.02 5.18
CA PHE A 358 14.42 -17.54 5.54
C PHE A 358 13.31 -18.41 4.95
N PHE A 359 13.50 -18.90 3.72
CA PHE A 359 12.47 -19.67 3.02
C PHE A 359 12.35 -21.13 3.50
N ILE A 360 13.42 -21.74 4.04
CA ILE A 360 13.37 -23.13 4.52
C ILE A 360 12.41 -23.30 5.71
N PRO A 361 12.51 -22.53 6.82
CA PRO A 361 11.55 -22.64 7.93
C PRO A 361 10.12 -22.32 7.50
N LEU A 362 9.95 -21.33 6.62
CA LEU A 362 8.65 -20.93 6.09
C LEU A 362 8.00 -22.04 5.25
N PHE A 363 8.78 -22.69 4.38
CA PHE A 363 8.34 -23.82 3.58
C PHE A 363 7.99 -25.03 4.44
N LEU A 364 8.81 -25.34 5.46
CA LEU A 364 8.52 -26.43 6.40
C LEU A 364 7.26 -26.16 7.22
N LEU A 365 7.04 -24.92 7.65
CA LEU A 365 5.82 -24.51 8.34
C LEU A 365 4.61 -24.64 7.42
N LEU A 366 4.70 -24.18 6.17
CA LEU A 366 3.62 -24.30 5.19
C LEU A 366 3.29 -25.78 4.91
N LEU A 367 4.30 -26.62 4.71
CA LEU A 367 4.13 -28.05 4.48
C LEU A 367 3.48 -28.72 5.69
N PHE A 368 3.90 -28.39 6.91
CA PHE A 368 3.29 -28.89 8.14
C PHE A 368 1.80 -28.54 8.22
N VAL A 369 1.44 -27.29 7.91
CA VAL A 369 0.03 -26.85 7.94
C VAL A 369 -0.79 -27.55 6.87
N LEU A 370 -0.26 -27.70 5.64
CA LEU A 370 -0.95 -28.42 4.57
C LEU A 370 -1.13 -29.91 4.90
N ILE A 371 -0.12 -30.56 5.49
CA ILE A 371 -0.21 -31.95 5.94
C ILE A 371 -1.24 -32.09 7.08
N SER A 372 -1.32 -31.11 7.98
CA SER A 372 -2.30 -31.13 9.08
C SER A 372 -3.74 -31.17 8.57
N ALA A 373 -4.03 -30.53 7.43
CA ALA A 373 -5.35 -30.57 6.78
C ALA A 373 -5.76 -32.00 6.37
N PHE A 374 -4.80 -32.84 5.94
CA PHE A 374 -5.08 -34.22 5.50
C PHE A 374 -5.34 -35.20 6.66
N ARG A 375 -5.14 -34.80 7.91
CA ARG A 375 -5.36 -35.66 9.09
C ARG A 375 -6.83 -35.69 9.56
N ASN A 376 -7.68 -34.83 8.99
CA ASN A 376 -9.01 -34.54 9.52
C ASN A 376 -10.16 -35.20 8.74
N ILE A 377 -11.34 -35.23 9.38
CA ILE A 377 -12.61 -35.66 8.76
C ILE A 377 -12.94 -34.76 7.56
N LEU A 378 -13.63 -35.27 6.54
CA LEU A 378 -13.97 -34.55 5.31
C LEU A 378 -14.57 -33.14 5.54
N VAL A 379 -15.43 -32.99 6.55
CA VAL A 379 -16.01 -31.68 6.94
C VAL A 379 -14.93 -30.68 7.38
N GLY A 380 -13.89 -31.14 8.07
CA GLY A 380 -12.73 -30.35 8.44
C GLY A 380 -11.89 -29.93 7.23
N MET A 381 -11.65 -30.83 6.27
CA MET A 381 -10.95 -30.51 5.02
C MET A 381 -11.69 -29.44 4.20
N ILE A 382 -13.03 -29.54 4.12
CA ILE A 382 -13.85 -28.53 3.43
C ILE A 382 -13.75 -27.17 4.16
N MET A 383 -13.76 -27.16 5.49
CA MET A 383 -13.60 -25.93 6.26
C MET A 383 -12.20 -25.33 6.09
N HIS A 384 -11.15 -26.15 6.12
CA HIS A 384 -9.78 -25.72 5.85
C HIS A 384 -9.65 -25.08 4.47
N GLY A 385 -10.17 -25.73 3.43
CA GLY A 385 -10.18 -25.19 2.07
C GLY A 385 -10.98 -23.88 1.98
N THR A 386 -12.11 -23.79 2.68
CA THR A 386 -12.93 -22.56 2.72
C THR A 386 -12.18 -21.42 3.40
N GLY A 387 -11.55 -21.67 4.55
CA GLY A 387 -10.71 -20.69 5.25
C GLY A 387 -9.52 -20.24 4.40
N PHE A 388 -8.86 -21.18 3.71
CA PHE A 388 -7.77 -20.89 2.77
C PHE A 388 -8.21 -19.96 1.64
N ILE A 389 -9.31 -20.30 0.97
CA ILE A 389 -9.83 -19.49 -0.16
C ILE A 389 -10.26 -18.12 0.35
N THR A 390 -10.97 -18.04 1.47
CA THR A 390 -11.49 -16.79 2.04
C THR A 390 -10.35 -15.86 2.44
N ALA A 391 -9.35 -16.37 3.17
CA ALA A 391 -8.19 -15.57 3.56
C ALA A 391 -7.35 -15.14 2.35
N SER A 392 -7.14 -16.03 1.37
CA SER A 392 -6.40 -15.68 0.15
C SER A 392 -7.11 -14.61 -0.68
N LEU A 393 -8.43 -14.74 -0.82
CA LEU A 393 -9.29 -13.77 -1.50
C LEU A 393 -9.29 -12.43 -0.76
N THR A 394 -9.33 -12.46 0.56
CA THR A 394 -9.22 -11.27 1.42
C THR A 394 -7.85 -10.62 1.26
N SER A 395 -6.75 -11.36 1.29
CA SER A 395 -5.40 -10.80 1.03
C SER A 395 -5.30 -10.17 -0.36
N LEU A 396 -5.83 -10.83 -1.40
CA LEU A 396 -5.83 -10.30 -2.76
C LEU A 396 -6.65 -9.01 -2.87
N LEU A 397 -7.87 -9.00 -2.31
CA LEU A 397 -8.74 -7.82 -2.31
C LEU A 397 -8.19 -6.69 -1.44
N LEU A 398 -7.47 -7.00 -0.37
CA LEU A 398 -6.80 -6.00 0.49
C LEU A 398 -5.75 -5.23 -0.31
N LEU A 399 -4.96 -5.92 -1.15
CA LEU A 399 -3.96 -5.25 -1.97
C LEU A 399 -4.59 -4.35 -3.04
N ILE A 400 -5.68 -4.80 -3.67
CA ILE A 400 -6.48 -3.96 -4.58
C ILE A 400 -7.08 -2.77 -3.81
N PHE A 401 -7.55 -2.99 -2.59
CA PHE A 401 -8.11 -1.95 -1.73
C PHE A 401 -7.07 -0.89 -1.36
N VAL A 402 -5.84 -1.29 -1.01
CA VAL A 402 -4.72 -0.37 -0.73
C VAL A 402 -4.35 0.41 -1.98
N TYR A 403 -4.30 -0.26 -3.13
CA TYR A 403 -4.03 0.39 -4.42
C TYR A 403 -5.08 1.47 -4.72
N VAL A 404 -6.37 1.18 -4.56
CA VAL A 404 -7.45 2.14 -4.85
C VAL A 404 -7.51 3.23 -3.78
N SER A 405 -7.52 2.86 -2.50
CA SER A 405 -7.87 3.79 -1.42
C SER A 405 -6.80 4.84 -1.12
N GLY A 406 -5.53 4.59 -1.45
CA GLY A 406 -4.41 5.50 -1.16
C GLY A 406 -4.04 5.57 0.34
N THR A 407 -5.02 5.49 1.24
CA THR A 407 -4.77 5.50 2.68
C THR A 407 -4.31 4.13 3.19
N GLN A 408 -3.19 4.08 3.91
CA GLN A 408 -2.64 2.82 4.43
C GLN A 408 -3.38 2.34 5.69
N GLN A 409 -3.41 3.11 6.78
CA GLN A 409 -3.78 2.53 8.08
C GLN A 409 -5.29 2.47 8.36
N SER A 410 -5.99 3.61 8.27
CA SER A 410 -7.43 3.68 8.61
C SER A 410 -8.28 2.88 7.60
N GLY A 411 -7.95 2.94 6.31
CA GLY A 411 -8.64 2.17 5.27
C GLY A 411 -8.67 0.67 5.57
N MET A 412 -7.57 0.08 6.03
CA MET A 412 -7.49 -1.35 6.38
C MET A 412 -8.43 -1.73 7.52
N ALA A 413 -8.60 -0.84 8.50
CA ALA A 413 -9.53 -1.05 9.62
C ALA A 413 -10.98 -1.22 9.12
N LEU A 414 -11.41 -0.31 8.25
CA LEU A 414 -12.73 -0.38 7.63
C LEU A 414 -12.88 -1.64 6.75
N TYR A 415 -11.83 -1.99 6.01
CA TYR A 415 -11.80 -3.20 5.20
C TYR A 415 -12.05 -4.47 6.03
N PHE A 416 -11.32 -4.65 7.15
CA PHE A 416 -11.52 -5.79 8.05
C PHE A 416 -12.89 -5.76 8.75
N CYS A 417 -13.42 -4.56 9.05
CA CYS A 417 -14.79 -4.43 9.55
C CYS A 417 -15.82 -5.02 8.58
N PHE A 418 -15.71 -4.72 7.27
CA PHE A 418 -16.61 -5.28 6.26
C PHE A 418 -16.42 -6.79 6.07
N ALA A 419 -15.20 -7.28 6.11
CA ALA A 419 -14.91 -8.72 6.05
C ALA A 419 -15.61 -9.47 7.21
N MET A 420 -15.44 -8.99 8.44
CA MET A 420 -16.05 -9.58 9.64
C MET A 420 -17.57 -9.42 9.64
N ALA A 421 -18.10 -8.24 9.29
CA ALA A 421 -19.54 -8.03 9.16
C ALA A 421 -20.16 -8.99 8.14
N GLY A 422 -19.45 -9.26 7.03
CA GLY A 422 -19.81 -10.25 6.03
C GLY A 422 -19.96 -11.64 6.64
N ILE A 423 -18.93 -12.13 7.33
CA ILE A 423 -18.95 -13.43 8.03
C ILE A 423 -20.17 -13.54 8.95
N GLY A 424 -20.41 -12.52 9.77
CA GLY A 424 -21.55 -12.50 10.71
C GLY A 424 -22.89 -12.51 9.99
N ALA A 425 -23.05 -11.72 8.93
CA ALA A 425 -24.25 -11.68 8.10
C ALA A 425 -24.51 -13.03 7.43
N GLY A 426 -23.48 -13.70 6.91
CA GLY A 426 -23.57 -15.04 6.31
C GLY A 426 -24.03 -16.09 7.30
N THR A 427 -23.47 -16.09 8.52
CA THR A 427 -23.90 -16.98 9.60
C THR A 427 -25.36 -16.70 10.01
N LEU A 428 -25.74 -15.43 10.19
CA LEU A 428 -27.11 -15.04 10.53
C LEU A 428 -28.11 -15.44 9.45
N LEU A 429 -27.76 -15.23 8.18
CA LEU A 429 -28.59 -15.60 7.04
C LEU A 429 -28.86 -17.09 7.04
N ASN A 430 -27.82 -17.92 7.22
CA ASN A 430 -28.01 -19.37 7.31
C ASN A 430 -28.90 -19.75 8.50
N MET A 431 -28.66 -19.16 9.68
CA MET A 431 -29.46 -19.41 10.89
C MET A 431 -30.95 -19.07 10.73
N ARG A 432 -31.29 -18.07 9.91
CA ARG A 432 -32.67 -17.65 9.65
C ARG A 432 -33.39 -18.52 8.61
N ILE A 433 -32.67 -19.27 7.78
CA ILE A 433 -33.27 -20.18 6.79
C ILE A 433 -33.70 -21.47 7.50
N GLY A 434 -34.94 -21.49 8.02
CA GLY A 434 -35.53 -22.66 8.68
C GLY A 434 -34.79 -23.07 9.96
N ARG A 435 -34.36 -24.35 10.04
CA ARG A 435 -33.47 -24.86 11.12
C ARG A 435 -31.98 -24.77 10.76
N GLY A 436 -31.64 -23.99 9.73
CA GLY A 436 -30.32 -23.91 9.13
C GLY A 436 -30.21 -24.70 7.82
N ASN A 437 -29.53 -24.11 6.83
CA ASN A 437 -29.34 -24.70 5.51
C ASN A 437 -28.00 -25.45 5.46
N LYS A 438 -28.05 -26.75 5.11
CA LYS A 438 -26.88 -27.62 4.94
C LYS A 438 -26.21 -27.49 3.56
N ASN A 439 -26.78 -26.71 2.65
CA ASN A 439 -26.26 -26.55 1.29
C ASN A 439 -25.01 -25.65 1.27
N ILE A 440 -23.84 -26.27 1.24
CA ILE A 440 -22.53 -25.61 1.11
C ILE A 440 -22.14 -25.28 -0.34
N LEU A 441 -22.79 -25.87 -1.35
CA LEU A 441 -22.40 -25.71 -2.75
C LEU A 441 -22.77 -24.32 -3.30
N LEU A 442 -23.92 -23.79 -2.87
CA LEU A 442 -24.36 -22.46 -3.31
C LEU A 442 -23.38 -21.34 -2.90
N PRO A 443 -22.98 -21.19 -1.63
CA PRO A 443 -21.98 -20.18 -1.25
C PRO A 443 -20.59 -20.46 -1.87
N GLN A 444 -20.20 -21.73 -2.09
CA GLN A 444 -18.96 -22.06 -2.82
C GLN A 444 -19.00 -21.57 -4.28
N PHE A 445 -20.13 -21.73 -4.94
CA PHE A 445 -20.34 -21.21 -6.30
C PHE A 445 -20.24 -19.68 -6.34
N PHE A 446 -20.80 -18.97 -5.35
CA PHE A 446 -20.64 -17.52 -5.26
C PHE A 446 -19.18 -17.09 -5.04
N MET A 447 -18.39 -17.83 -4.25
CA MET A 447 -16.95 -17.55 -4.12
C MET A 447 -16.21 -17.73 -5.45
N ILE A 448 -16.54 -18.76 -6.24
CA ILE A 448 -16.00 -18.95 -7.59
C ILE A 448 -16.39 -17.78 -8.50
N LEU A 449 -17.63 -17.31 -8.42
CA LEU A 449 -18.09 -16.15 -9.20
C LEU A 449 -17.30 -14.88 -8.84
N ILE A 450 -17.03 -14.64 -7.55
CA ILE A 450 -16.19 -13.51 -7.11
C ILE A 450 -14.78 -13.62 -7.70
N LEU A 451 -14.17 -14.82 -7.67
CA LEU A 451 -12.85 -15.06 -8.25
C LEU A 451 -12.83 -14.83 -9.77
N LEU A 452 -13.86 -15.28 -10.49
CA LEU A 452 -14.03 -15.02 -11.92
C LEU A 452 -14.18 -13.51 -12.19
N CYS A 453 -14.96 -12.80 -11.38
CA CYS A 453 -15.11 -11.35 -11.51
C CYS A 453 -13.76 -10.64 -11.36
N ILE A 454 -12.96 -11.01 -10.37
CA ILE A 454 -11.62 -10.44 -10.18
C ILE A 454 -10.71 -10.77 -11.35
N MET A 455 -10.73 -12.02 -11.83
CA MET A 455 -9.87 -12.47 -12.92
C MET A 455 -10.12 -11.73 -14.24
N PHE A 456 -11.39 -11.44 -14.57
CA PHE A 456 -11.75 -10.78 -15.84
C PHE A 456 -11.87 -9.27 -15.74
N PHE A 457 -12.22 -8.73 -14.56
CA PHE A 457 -12.56 -7.31 -14.40
C PHE A 457 -11.59 -6.54 -13.51
N ASN A 458 -10.46 -7.09 -13.06
CA ASN A 458 -9.45 -6.37 -12.27
C ASN A 458 -9.06 -5.00 -12.88
N ASN A 459 -8.75 -4.95 -14.17
CA ASN A 459 -8.35 -3.72 -14.85
C ASN A 459 -9.51 -2.73 -14.98
N GLN A 460 -10.74 -3.24 -15.15
CA GLN A 460 -11.94 -2.40 -15.22
C GLN A 460 -12.28 -1.80 -13.85
N ILE A 461 -12.20 -2.60 -12.78
CA ILE A 461 -12.39 -2.16 -11.39
C ILE A 461 -11.43 -1.00 -11.07
N LEU A 462 -10.18 -1.08 -11.51
CA LEU A 462 -9.17 -0.04 -11.29
C LEU A 462 -9.31 1.17 -12.22
N SER A 463 -10.05 1.03 -13.32
CA SER A 463 -10.33 2.12 -14.26
C SER A 463 -11.58 2.94 -13.93
N ILE A 464 -12.45 2.42 -13.06
CA ILE A 464 -13.60 3.15 -12.51
C ILE A 464 -13.08 4.28 -11.59
N SER A 465 -13.87 5.33 -11.37
CA SER A 465 -13.53 6.35 -10.37
C SER A 465 -13.14 5.72 -9.04
N VAL A 466 -12.04 6.22 -8.46
CA VAL A 466 -11.41 5.66 -7.24
C VAL A 466 -12.43 5.44 -6.12
N MET A 467 -13.35 6.40 -5.94
CA MET A 467 -14.43 6.33 -4.96
C MET A 467 -15.33 5.11 -5.15
N SER A 468 -15.77 4.85 -6.37
CA SER A 468 -16.67 3.73 -6.68
C SER A 468 -15.94 2.39 -6.59
N ALA A 469 -14.67 2.32 -7.01
CA ALA A 469 -13.85 1.12 -6.90
C ALA A 469 -13.67 0.68 -5.44
N ARG A 470 -13.50 1.63 -4.50
CA ARG A 470 -13.39 1.34 -3.06
C ARG A 470 -14.62 0.60 -2.53
N TRP A 471 -15.82 1.09 -2.85
CA TRP A 471 -17.07 0.47 -2.40
C TRP A 471 -17.32 -0.89 -3.03
N VAL A 472 -16.93 -1.08 -4.30
CA VAL A 472 -16.98 -2.38 -4.96
C VAL A 472 -16.10 -3.39 -4.23
N VAL A 473 -14.86 -3.03 -3.88
CA VAL A 473 -13.97 -3.94 -3.15
C VAL A 473 -14.49 -4.26 -1.74
N LEU A 474 -15.03 -3.27 -1.02
CA LEU A 474 -15.68 -3.50 0.29
C LEU A 474 -16.91 -4.42 0.19
N LEU A 475 -17.69 -4.31 -0.88
CA LEU A 475 -18.80 -5.21 -1.14
C LEU A 475 -18.30 -6.62 -1.43
N LEU A 476 -17.28 -6.79 -2.26
CA LEU A 476 -16.71 -8.09 -2.60
C LEU A 476 -16.15 -8.82 -1.36
N VAL A 477 -15.43 -8.12 -0.47
CA VAL A 477 -14.91 -8.73 0.76
C VAL A 477 -16.05 -9.08 1.73
N PHE A 478 -17.09 -8.24 1.83
CA PHE A 478 -18.27 -8.55 2.62
C PHE A 478 -18.99 -9.81 2.11
N LEU A 479 -19.15 -9.94 0.79
CA LEU A 479 -19.78 -11.12 0.17
C LEU A 479 -18.92 -12.38 0.34
N ALA A 480 -17.59 -12.27 0.18
CA ALA A 480 -16.65 -13.37 0.43
C ALA A 480 -16.73 -13.85 1.89
N GLY A 481 -16.69 -12.91 2.84
CA GLY A 481 -16.88 -13.20 4.25
C GLY A 481 -18.24 -13.86 4.52
N GLY A 482 -19.31 -13.35 3.92
CA GLY A 482 -20.66 -13.93 4.01
C GLY A 482 -20.76 -15.37 3.51
N CYS A 483 -20.09 -15.69 2.40
CA CYS A 483 -20.01 -17.07 1.92
C CYS A 483 -19.31 -17.98 2.94
N SER A 484 -18.18 -17.54 3.49
CA SER A 484 -17.45 -18.28 4.52
C SER A 484 -18.28 -18.50 5.79
N GLY A 485 -18.88 -17.44 6.34
CA GLY A 485 -19.71 -17.53 7.53
C GLY A 485 -20.96 -18.39 7.35
N PHE A 486 -21.52 -18.43 6.14
CA PHE A 486 -22.60 -19.34 5.77
C PHE A 486 -22.13 -20.80 5.76
N ILE A 487 -20.97 -21.07 5.14
CA ILE A 487 -20.37 -22.41 5.05
C ILE A 487 -20.01 -22.94 6.43
N PHE A 488 -19.38 -22.12 7.28
CA PHE A 488 -19.03 -22.49 8.65
C PHE A 488 -20.25 -22.99 9.42
N PHE A 489 -21.35 -22.24 9.37
CA PHE A 489 -22.58 -22.64 10.05
C PHE A 489 -23.21 -23.89 9.41
N ALA A 490 -23.25 -23.99 8.08
CA ALA A 490 -23.76 -25.18 7.38
C ALA A 490 -22.97 -26.45 7.75
N LEU A 491 -21.64 -26.38 7.79
CA LEU A 491 -20.77 -27.49 8.20
C LEU A 491 -20.96 -27.84 9.68
N SER A 492 -21.25 -26.86 10.54
CA SER A 492 -21.56 -27.11 11.95
C SER A 492 -22.82 -27.98 12.16
N LEU A 493 -23.78 -27.90 11.23
CA LEU A 493 -24.98 -28.75 11.21
C LEU A 493 -24.71 -30.15 10.62
N LEU A 494 -23.65 -30.29 9.82
CA LEU A 494 -23.27 -31.53 9.13
C LEU A 494 -22.27 -32.37 9.93
N ALA A 495 -21.43 -31.74 10.75
CA ALA A 495 -20.45 -32.45 11.57
C ALA A 495 -21.12 -33.40 12.58
N THR A 496 -20.49 -34.54 12.89
CA THR A 496 -20.95 -35.55 13.87
C THR A 496 -20.16 -35.48 15.19
N GLY A 497 -20.76 -35.93 16.32
CA GLY A 497 -20.13 -35.86 17.67
C GLY A 497 -20.67 -34.79 18.65
N LYS A 498 -19.95 -34.55 19.75
CA LYS A 498 -20.31 -33.53 20.77
C LYS A 498 -20.13 -32.12 20.23
N SER A 499 -21.07 -31.21 20.57
CA SER A 499 -21.08 -29.83 20.06
C SER A 499 -19.78 -29.05 20.32
N SER A 500 -19.09 -29.29 21.43
CA SER A 500 -17.82 -28.61 21.76
C SER A 500 -16.66 -29.07 20.89
N LYS A 501 -16.50 -30.39 20.70
CA LYS A 501 -15.45 -30.95 19.83
C LYS A 501 -15.63 -30.56 18.36
N LYS A 502 -16.88 -30.52 17.87
CA LYS A 502 -17.20 -30.03 16.52
C LYS A 502 -16.78 -28.57 16.34
N ALA A 503 -17.12 -27.74 17.31
CA ALA A 503 -16.80 -26.32 17.27
C ALA A 503 -15.30 -26.08 17.26
N ALA A 504 -14.57 -26.79 18.14
CA ALA A 504 -13.12 -26.72 18.17
C ALA A 504 -12.49 -27.15 16.83
N LEU A 505 -12.94 -28.26 16.24
CA LEU A 505 -12.42 -28.75 14.97
C LEU A 505 -12.69 -27.77 13.82
N LEU A 506 -13.94 -27.33 13.63
CA LEU A 506 -14.27 -26.42 12.52
C LEU A 506 -13.55 -25.08 12.67
N PHE A 507 -13.47 -24.55 13.89
CA PHE A 507 -12.76 -23.32 14.16
C PHE A 507 -11.25 -23.46 13.93
N SER A 508 -10.63 -24.56 14.38
CA SER A 508 -9.20 -24.78 14.16
C SER A 508 -8.87 -24.93 12.67
N GLU A 509 -9.71 -25.66 11.93
CA GLU A 509 -9.51 -25.83 10.49
C GLU A 509 -9.70 -24.53 9.72
N ASP A 510 -10.67 -23.69 10.08
CA ASP A 510 -10.84 -22.36 9.50
C ASP A 510 -9.61 -21.48 9.72
N VAL A 511 -9.07 -21.46 10.95
CA VAL A 511 -7.87 -20.69 11.30
C VAL A 511 -6.62 -21.22 10.60
N TRP A 512 -6.40 -22.53 10.55
CA TRP A 512 -5.26 -23.12 9.84
C TRP A 512 -5.34 -22.95 8.33
N GLY A 513 -6.54 -23.09 7.77
CA GLY A 513 -6.82 -22.78 6.38
C GLY A 513 -6.54 -21.30 6.09
N GLY A 514 -7.07 -20.41 6.93
CA GLY A 514 -6.88 -18.97 6.80
C GLY A 514 -5.40 -18.55 6.91
N PHE A 515 -4.66 -19.12 7.85
CA PHE A 515 -3.22 -18.91 8.01
C PHE A 515 -2.45 -19.32 6.76
N SER A 516 -2.65 -20.55 6.26
CA SER A 516 -1.94 -21.03 5.07
C SER A 516 -2.34 -20.28 3.81
N GLY A 517 -3.62 -19.93 3.66
CA GLY A 517 -4.13 -19.11 2.56
C GLY A 517 -3.56 -17.70 2.55
N GLY A 518 -3.63 -17.00 3.68
CA GLY A 518 -3.08 -15.67 3.84
C GLY A 518 -1.58 -15.63 3.52
N LEU A 519 -0.81 -16.56 4.09
CA LEU A 519 0.64 -16.63 3.92
C LEU A 519 1.05 -17.02 2.50
N LEU A 520 0.45 -18.08 1.92
CA LEU A 520 0.81 -18.52 0.57
C LEU A 520 0.41 -17.50 -0.48
N SER A 521 -0.78 -16.90 -0.35
CA SER A 521 -1.24 -15.90 -1.30
C SER A 521 -0.37 -14.65 -1.26
N SER A 522 -0.08 -14.11 -0.08
CA SER A 522 0.67 -12.86 0.05
C SER A 522 2.16 -13.00 -0.28
N LEU A 523 2.80 -14.10 0.11
CA LEU A 523 4.25 -14.28 -0.05
C LEU A 523 4.65 -14.98 -1.36
N VAL A 524 3.76 -15.79 -1.94
CA VAL A 524 4.09 -16.63 -3.11
C VAL A 524 3.18 -16.36 -4.29
N LEU A 525 1.86 -16.54 -4.15
CA LEU A 525 0.99 -16.47 -5.33
C LEU A 525 0.96 -15.06 -5.93
N ILE A 526 0.71 -14.04 -5.13
CA ILE A 526 0.57 -12.66 -5.63
C ILE A 526 1.90 -12.15 -6.19
N PRO A 527 3.05 -12.32 -5.52
CA PRO A 527 4.32 -11.85 -6.06
C PRO A 527 4.73 -12.50 -7.39
N TYR A 528 4.50 -13.81 -7.55
CA TYR A 528 4.98 -14.54 -8.71
C TYR A 528 3.95 -14.66 -9.85
N LEU A 529 2.66 -14.75 -9.53
CA LEU A 529 1.58 -14.95 -10.50
C LEU A 529 0.81 -13.65 -10.81
N GLY A 530 1.03 -12.58 -10.02
CA GLY A 530 0.21 -11.37 -10.08
C GLY A 530 -1.23 -11.61 -9.62
N PHE A 531 -2.09 -10.60 -9.78
CA PHE A 531 -3.48 -10.68 -9.32
C PHE A 531 -4.30 -11.71 -10.11
N ALA A 532 -4.24 -11.66 -11.45
CA ALA A 532 -5.00 -12.57 -12.31
C ALA A 532 -4.54 -14.03 -12.17
N GLY A 533 -3.23 -14.28 -12.13
CA GLY A 533 -2.70 -15.63 -11.94
C GLY A 533 -3.00 -16.21 -10.55
N THR A 534 -2.99 -15.37 -9.52
CA THR A 534 -3.45 -15.78 -8.17
C THR A 534 -4.93 -16.12 -8.16
N ALA A 535 -5.78 -15.29 -8.79
CA ALA A 535 -7.21 -15.56 -8.91
C ALA A 535 -7.48 -16.90 -9.62
N MET A 536 -6.73 -17.21 -10.69
CA MET A 536 -6.79 -18.50 -11.39
C MET A 536 -6.40 -19.67 -10.48
N ALA A 537 -5.28 -19.56 -9.75
CA ALA A 537 -4.84 -20.59 -8.80
C ALA A 537 -5.90 -20.85 -7.71
N LEU A 538 -6.46 -19.79 -7.14
CA LEU A 538 -7.53 -19.89 -6.15
C LEU A 538 -8.83 -20.46 -6.74
N LEU A 539 -9.13 -20.20 -8.01
CA LEU A 539 -10.27 -20.78 -8.70
C LEU A 539 -10.12 -22.30 -8.82
N LEU A 540 -8.95 -22.79 -9.21
CA LEU A 540 -8.67 -24.23 -9.27
C LEU A 540 -8.83 -24.90 -7.90
N ILE A 541 -8.31 -24.27 -6.83
CA ILE A 541 -8.46 -24.76 -5.45
C ILE A 541 -9.95 -24.74 -5.04
N SER A 542 -10.70 -23.69 -5.38
CA SER A 542 -12.12 -23.57 -5.09
C SER A 542 -12.96 -24.66 -5.76
N VAL A 543 -12.65 -24.98 -7.02
CA VAL A 543 -13.27 -26.09 -7.75
C VAL A 543 -12.95 -27.43 -7.07
N ALA A 544 -11.72 -27.65 -6.64
CA ALA A 544 -11.33 -28.86 -5.92
C ALA A 544 -12.09 -29.03 -4.58
N VAL A 545 -12.20 -27.96 -3.78
CA VAL A 545 -12.96 -27.95 -2.52
C VAL A 545 -14.46 -28.18 -2.77
N THR A 546 -15.01 -27.62 -3.84
CA THR A 546 -16.39 -27.86 -4.26
C THR A 546 -16.59 -29.33 -4.67
N GLY A 547 -15.62 -29.93 -5.36
CA GLY A 547 -15.60 -31.36 -5.69
C GLY A 547 -15.64 -32.28 -4.46
N LEU A 548 -14.85 -31.95 -3.41
CA LEU A 548 -14.91 -32.65 -2.12
C LEU A 548 -16.28 -32.52 -1.46
N SER A 549 -16.89 -31.34 -1.56
CA SER A 549 -18.21 -31.03 -1.02
C SER A 549 -19.33 -31.79 -1.72
N LEU A 550 -19.22 -31.97 -3.04
CA LEU A 550 -20.12 -32.84 -3.82
C LEU A 550 -19.99 -34.29 -3.37
N ARG A 551 -18.77 -34.81 -3.22
CA ARG A 551 -18.54 -36.18 -2.75
C ARG A 551 -19.18 -36.43 -1.38
N TYR A 552 -19.11 -35.47 -0.46
CA TYR A 552 -19.77 -35.59 0.85
C TYR A 552 -21.30 -35.68 0.77
N ARG A 553 -21.93 -35.06 -0.23
CA ARG A 553 -23.40 -35.05 -0.37
C ARG A 553 -23.96 -36.39 -0.87
N TYR A 554 -23.12 -37.23 -1.47
CA TYR A 554 -23.46 -38.56 -1.98
C TYR A 554 -23.06 -39.70 -1.02
N TYR A 555 -22.55 -39.37 0.17
CA TYR A 555 -22.33 -40.27 1.31
C TYR A 555 -23.24 -39.86 2.47
#